data_AF-W9QMN0-F1
#
_entry.id   AF-W9QMN0-F1
#
_cell.length_a   1.000
_cell.length_b   1.000
_cell.length_c   1.000
_cell.angle_alpha   90.00
_cell.angle_beta   90.00
_cell.angle_gamma   90.00
#
_symmetry.space_group_name_H-M   'P 1'
#
loop_
_entity.id
_entity.type
_entity.pdbx_description
1 polymer ?
#
loop_
_entity_poly.entity_id
_entity_poly.type
_entity_poly.pdbx_seq_one_letter_code
_entity_poly.pdbx_strand_id
1 'polypeptide(L)'
;MEDSQAILCHISLLKDMLDQVNEEIESNIQITREIESEIVKCSEIEKALAARQSDLTKTLYFSQFEINGLLVLAQGSKNSVENLDKQISSLRMERDEILKRINAKQEGFMNQSLEFQRDIDSTDDLRTMLSEKVFLENEYSQLDKKTNMLKTSMQAFVQEILEDLHNCNSGYSSPFILNSILHVVDAGENNFDEKTPEVATNFQYLYLANHIEKFKIYEADYARRLMAKYFSKKNLYGGSSDFLFSKLIKVWLCFCGWPCTRSYADTVQAFEDQNSSESVTVNETPSNISNGKHLPKKNG
;
A
#
# COMPACT_ATOMS: atom_id res chain seq x y z
N MET A 1 -6.82 108.57 67.65
CA MET A 1 -6.91 107.15 68.09
C MET A 1 -7.75 106.34 67.11
N GLU A 2 -8.78 106.94 66.49
CA GLU A 2 -9.64 106.31 65.46
C GLU A 2 -8.90 105.94 64.17
N ASP A 3 -7.97 106.76 63.66
CA ASP A 3 -7.24 106.47 62.43
C ASP A 3 -6.39 105.18 62.52
N SER A 4 -5.76 104.92 63.66
CA SER A 4 -4.98 103.70 63.88
C SER A 4 -5.86 102.45 63.93
N GLN A 5 -7.09 102.56 64.42
CA GLN A 5 -8.05 101.46 64.45
C GLN A 5 -8.58 101.14 63.05
N ALA A 6 -8.85 102.16 62.24
CA ALA A 6 -9.21 101.98 60.83
C ALA A 6 -8.09 101.26 60.05
N ILE A 7 -6.83 101.67 60.26
CA ILE A 7 -5.66 101.01 59.65
C ILE A 7 -5.58 99.52 60.04
N LEU A 8 -5.79 99.20 61.32
CA LEU A 8 -5.79 97.80 61.79
C LEU A 8 -6.92 96.97 61.16
N CYS A 9 -8.13 97.53 61.01
CA CYS A 9 -9.22 96.86 60.30
C CYS A 9 -8.89 96.60 58.83
N HIS A 10 -8.28 97.57 58.14
CA HIS A 10 -7.80 97.38 56.77
C HIS A 10 -6.71 96.32 56.66
N ILE A 11 -5.76 96.30 57.59
CA ILE A 11 -4.70 95.26 57.64
C ILE A 11 -5.32 93.88 57.86
N SER A 12 -6.32 93.75 58.73
CA SER A 12 -7.04 92.48 58.96
C SER A 12 -7.74 92.00 57.69
N LEU A 13 -8.46 92.88 57.00
CA LEU A 13 -9.14 92.54 55.75
C LEU A 13 -8.14 92.09 54.66
N LEU A 14 -7.02 92.79 54.52
CA LEU A 14 -5.97 92.42 53.57
C LEU A 14 -5.33 91.06 53.92
N LYS A 15 -5.18 90.76 55.21
CA LYS A 15 -4.68 89.47 55.68
C LYS A 15 -5.65 88.34 55.33
N ASP A 16 -6.94 88.52 55.61
CA ASP A 16 -7.96 87.50 55.31
C ASP A 16 -8.04 87.23 53.80
N MET A 17 -7.94 88.27 52.97
CA MET A 17 -7.84 88.13 51.51
C MET A 17 -6.57 87.39 51.08
N LEU A 18 -5.43 87.65 51.72
CA LEU A 18 -4.17 86.97 51.43
C LEU A 18 -4.23 85.48 51.81
N ASP A 19 -4.81 85.16 52.96
CA ASP A 19 -5.01 83.79 53.42
C ASP A 19 -5.93 83.03 52.45
N GLN A 20 -7.02 83.66 51.99
CA GLN A 20 -7.91 83.08 50.97
C GLN A 20 -7.19 82.81 49.64
N VAL A 21 -6.40 83.77 49.14
CA VAL A 21 -5.62 83.59 47.91
C VAL A 21 -4.60 82.45 48.06
N ASN A 22 -3.97 82.31 49.23
CA ASN A 22 -3.03 81.22 49.49
C ASN A 22 -3.72 79.85 49.49
N GLU A 23 -4.91 79.73 50.08
CA GLU A 23 -5.70 78.49 50.04
C GLU A 23 -6.09 78.11 48.61
N GLU A 24 -6.51 79.09 47.80
CA GLU A 24 -6.84 78.87 46.38
C GLU A 24 -5.60 78.43 45.58
N ILE A 25 -4.44 79.04 45.83
CA ILE A 25 -3.17 78.65 45.20
C ILE A 25 -2.82 77.20 45.54
N GLU A 26 -2.89 76.79 46.81
CA GLU A 26 -2.56 75.41 47.19
C GLU A 26 -3.56 74.40 46.60
N SER A 27 -4.85 74.76 46.54
CA SER A 27 -5.87 73.94 45.88
C SER A 27 -5.57 73.76 44.39
N ASN A 28 -5.22 74.83 43.67
CA ASN A 28 -4.86 74.78 42.26
C ASN A 28 -3.58 73.98 42.00
N ILE A 29 -2.59 74.10 42.88
CA ILE A 29 -1.36 73.28 42.82
C ILE A 29 -1.73 71.80 42.96
N GLN A 30 -2.62 71.45 43.89
CA GLN A 30 -3.04 70.07 44.09
C GLN A 30 -3.79 69.50 42.88
N ILE A 31 -4.71 70.27 42.29
CA ILE A 31 -5.42 69.90 41.04
C ILE A 31 -4.41 69.69 39.90
N THR A 32 -3.42 70.58 39.77
CA THR A 32 -2.39 70.47 38.73
C THR A 32 -1.60 69.17 38.87
N ARG A 33 -1.18 68.81 40.10
CA ARG A 33 -0.48 67.53 40.36
C ARG A 33 -1.34 66.31 40.01
N GLU A 34 -2.64 66.35 40.28
CA GLU A 34 -3.56 65.27 39.93
C GLU A 34 -3.68 65.11 38.41
N ILE A 35 -3.83 66.22 37.67
CA ILE A 35 -3.85 66.22 36.20
C ILE A 35 -2.54 65.64 35.64
N GLU A 36 -1.39 66.06 36.15
CA GLU A 36 -0.09 65.53 35.72
C GLU A 36 0.04 64.02 35.96
N SER A 37 -0.45 63.52 37.10
CA SER A 37 -0.50 62.09 37.42
C SER A 37 -1.36 61.31 36.44
N GLU A 38 -2.55 61.80 36.10
CA GLU A 38 -3.43 61.17 35.11
C GLU A 38 -2.83 61.21 33.69
N ILE A 39 -2.14 62.29 33.31
CA ILE A 39 -1.41 62.37 32.03
C ILE A 39 -0.37 61.25 31.93
N VAL A 40 0.40 61.00 33.00
CA VAL A 40 1.39 59.91 33.03
C VAL A 40 0.71 58.55 32.86
N LYS A 41 -0.39 58.29 33.59
CA LYS A 41 -1.16 57.04 33.45
C LYS A 41 -1.69 56.83 32.02
N CYS A 42 -2.23 57.88 31.40
CA CYS A 42 -2.68 57.84 30.01
C CYS A 42 -1.52 57.50 29.07
N SER A 43 -0.34 58.11 29.26
CA SER A 43 0.86 57.82 28.47
C SER A 43 1.31 56.36 28.58
N GLU A 44 1.24 55.77 29.77
CA GLU A 44 1.56 54.35 29.98
C GLU A 44 0.57 53.43 29.26
N ILE A 45 -0.73 53.74 29.33
CA ILE A 45 -1.78 53.00 28.61
C ILE A 45 -1.57 53.08 27.10
N GLU A 46 -1.27 54.26 26.55
CA GLU A 46 -1.02 54.45 25.12
C GLU A 46 0.17 53.60 24.64
N LYS A 47 1.27 53.55 25.41
CA LYS A 47 2.43 52.71 25.10
C LYS A 47 2.07 51.22 25.12
N ALA A 48 1.31 50.78 26.13
CA ALA A 48 0.87 49.39 26.22
C ALA A 48 -0.04 48.99 25.05
N LEU A 49 -0.95 49.89 24.65
CA LEU A 49 -1.80 49.70 23.47
C LEU A 49 -0.99 49.65 22.17
N ALA A 50 0.00 50.52 22.00
CA ALA A 50 0.88 50.50 20.82
C ALA A 50 1.66 49.19 20.71
N ALA A 51 2.21 48.68 21.81
CA ALA A 51 2.89 47.39 21.85
C ALA A 51 1.92 46.24 21.47
N ARG A 52 0.73 46.21 22.06
CA ARG A 52 -0.30 45.21 21.76
C ARG A 52 -0.74 45.27 20.29
N GLN A 53 -0.89 46.46 19.71
CA GLN A 53 -1.25 46.64 18.31
C GLN A 53 -0.16 46.10 17.37
N SER A 54 1.11 46.32 17.69
CA SER A 54 2.24 45.77 16.93
C SER A 54 2.24 44.23 16.95
N ASP A 55 2.08 43.62 18.13
CA ASP A 55 2.05 42.16 18.27
C ASP A 55 0.87 41.51 17.54
N LEU A 56 -0.31 42.14 17.62
CA LEU A 56 -1.49 41.69 16.91
C LEU A 56 -1.30 41.77 15.39
N THR A 57 -0.68 42.85 14.91
CA THR A 57 -0.39 43.06 13.49
C THR A 57 0.57 42.00 12.96
N LYS A 58 1.62 41.67 13.72
CA LYS A 58 2.54 40.58 13.39
C LYS A 58 1.83 39.24 13.30
N THR A 59 0.96 38.95 14.28
CA THR A 59 0.17 37.71 14.30
C THR A 59 -0.78 37.62 13.12
N LEU A 60 -1.45 38.73 12.77
CA LEU A 60 -2.35 38.81 11.62
C LEU A 60 -1.62 38.45 10.31
N TYR A 61 -0.46 39.06 10.06
CA TYR A 61 0.30 38.76 8.84
C TYR A 61 0.79 37.32 8.79
N PHE A 62 1.23 36.77 9.94
CA PHE A 62 1.66 35.38 10.03
C PHE A 62 0.51 34.42 9.71
N SER A 63 -0.65 34.60 10.33
CA SER A 63 -1.84 33.78 10.05
C SER A 63 -2.33 33.93 8.61
N GLN A 64 -2.29 35.14 8.04
CA GLN A 64 -2.65 35.36 6.64
C GLN A 64 -1.73 34.58 5.69
N PHE A 65 -0.43 34.56 5.98
CA PHE A 65 0.55 33.78 5.22
C PHE A 65 0.27 32.28 5.32
N GLU A 66 0.01 31.76 6.52
CA GLU A 66 -0.34 30.35 6.73
C GLU A 66 -1.61 29.94 5.99
N ILE A 67 -2.67 30.75 6.08
CA ILE A 67 -3.94 30.52 5.37
C ILE A 67 -3.73 30.48 3.86
N ASN A 68 -2.98 31.43 3.31
CA ASN A 68 -2.68 31.48 1.88
C ASN A 68 -1.87 30.25 1.44
N GLY A 69 -0.88 29.82 2.24
CA GLY A 69 -0.11 28.60 1.98
C GLY A 69 -0.98 27.35 1.97
N LEU A 70 -1.86 27.20 2.98
CA LEU A 70 -2.81 26.09 3.07
C LEU A 70 -3.80 26.08 1.91
N LEU A 71 -4.27 27.25 1.46
CA LEU A 71 -5.18 27.37 0.32
C LEU A 71 -4.54 26.84 -0.97
N VAL A 72 -3.28 27.20 -1.24
CA VAL A 72 -2.55 26.71 -2.41
C VAL A 72 -2.34 25.20 -2.34
N LEU A 73 -1.97 24.67 -1.17
CA LEU A 73 -1.81 23.23 -0.95
C LEU A 73 -3.13 22.48 -1.15
N ALA A 74 -4.23 23.00 -0.61
CA ALA A 74 -5.56 22.42 -0.78
C ALA A 74 -5.97 22.36 -2.26
N GLN A 75 -5.70 23.44 -3.02
CA GLN A 75 -5.98 23.47 -4.44
C GLN A 75 -5.12 22.46 -5.23
N GLY A 76 -3.83 22.36 -4.90
CA GLY A 76 -2.93 21.37 -5.50
C GLY A 76 -3.39 19.93 -5.23
N SER A 77 -3.79 19.64 -3.99
CA SER A 77 -4.36 18.36 -3.58
C SER A 77 -5.64 18.03 -4.37
N LYS A 78 -6.57 18.99 -4.47
CA LYS A 78 -7.82 18.82 -5.25
C LYS A 78 -7.54 18.45 -6.71
N ASN A 79 -6.60 19.14 -7.36
CA ASN A 79 -6.22 18.85 -8.74
C ASN A 79 -5.61 17.44 -8.87
N SER A 80 -4.81 17.02 -7.90
CA SER A 80 -4.21 15.67 -7.87
C SER A 80 -5.27 14.58 -7.72
N VAL A 81 -6.24 14.78 -6.82
CA VAL A 81 -7.35 13.84 -6.62
C VAL A 81 -8.17 13.70 -7.91
N GLU A 82 -8.52 14.81 -8.56
CA GLU A 82 -9.25 14.79 -9.82
C GLU A 82 -8.50 14.01 -10.92
N ASN A 83 -7.17 14.16 -11.00
CA ASN A 83 -6.35 13.42 -11.95
C ASN A 83 -6.32 11.92 -11.64
N LEU A 84 -6.20 11.54 -10.37
CA LEU A 84 -6.22 10.14 -9.94
C LEU A 84 -7.58 9.50 -10.21
N ASP A 85 -8.69 10.22 -9.98
CA ASP A 85 -10.04 9.74 -10.26
C ASP A 85 -10.25 9.45 -11.76
N LYS A 86 -9.71 10.31 -12.63
CA LYS A 86 -9.71 10.08 -14.09
C LYS A 86 -8.93 8.82 -14.47
N GLN A 87 -7.75 8.62 -13.88
CA GLN A 87 -6.95 7.41 -14.13
C GLN A 87 -7.64 6.14 -13.64
N ILE A 88 -8.22 6.16 -12.44
CA ILE A 88 -8.98 5.03 -11.88
C ILE A 88 -10.18 4.71 -12.78
N SER A 89 -10.89 5.73 -13.25
CA SER A 89 -12.01 5.56 -14.17
C SER A 89 -11.56 4.90 -15.49
N SER A 90 -10.46 5.36 -16.07
CA SER A 90 -9.90 4.78 -17.29
C SER A 90 -9.50 3.31 -17.10
N LEU A 91 -8.78 3.00 -16.02
CA LEU A 91 -8.35 1.63 -15.72
C LEU A 91 -9.52 0.68 -15.46
N ARG A 92 -10.60 1.17 -14.84
CA ARG A 92 -11.84 0.39 -14.67
C ARG A 92 -12.48 0.04 -16.00
N MET A 93 -12.55 0.99 -16.93
CA MET A 93 -13.05 0.74 -18.29
C MET A 93 -12.21 -0.31 -19.01
N GLU A 94 -10.89 -0.19 -18.98
CA GLU A 94 -9.98 -1.17 -19.60
C GLU A 94 -10.14 -2.56 -19.01
N ARG A 95 -10.23 -2.67 -17.67
CA ARG A 95 -10.51 -3.92 -16.98
C ARG A 95 -11.82 -4.55 -17.46
N ASP A 96 -12.88 -3.77 -17.58
CA ASP A 96 -14.20 -4.27 -17.98
C ASP A 96 -14.20 -4.75 -19.44
N GLU A 97 -13.46 -4.07 -20.31
CA GLU A 97 -13.22 -4.51 -21.70
C GLU A 97 -12.44 -5.83 -21.77
N ILE A 98 -11.38 -5.97 -20.96
CA ILE A 98 -10.61 -7.21 -20.87
C ILE A 98 -11.48 -8.36 -20.37
N LEU A 99 -12.24 -8.15 -19.29
CA LEU A 99 -13.16 -9.16 -18.75
C LEU A 99 -14.20 -9.58 -19.79
N LYS A 100 -14.78 -8.62 -20.52
CA LYS A 100 -15.72 -8.93 -21.60
C LYS A 100 -15.08 -9.80 -22.70
N ARG A 101 -13.85 -9.49 -23.11
CA ARG A 101 -13.11 -10.31 -24.10
C ARG A 101 -12.78 -11.70 -23.59
N ILE A 102 -12.40 -11.84 -22.33
CA ILE A 102 -12.13 -13.15 -21.70
C ILE A 102 -13.41 -14.00 -21.70
N ASN A 103 -14.51 -13.44 -21.23
CA ASN A 103 -15.79 -14.16 -21.17
C ASN A 103 -16.26 -14.58 -22.56
N ALA A 104 -16.16 -13.70 -23.57
CA ALA A 104 -16.51 -14.05 -24.95
C ALA A 104 -15.63 -15.17 -25.53
N LYS A 105 -14.33 -15.19 -25.21
CA LYS A 105 -13.43 -16.29 -25.63
C LYS A 105 -13.76 -17.59 -24.92
N GLN A 106 -14.05 -17.55 -23.63
CA GLN A 106 -14.44 -18.73 -22.86
C GLN A 106 -15.74 -19.34 -23.39
N GLU A 107 -16.76 -18.51 -23.66
CA GLU A 107 -18.00 -18.94 -24.28
C GLU A 107 -17.77 -19.53 -25.68
N GLY A 108 -16.94 -18.88 -26.50
CA GLY A 108 -16.56 -19.40 -27.81
C GLY A 108 -15.88 -20.77 -27.74
N PHE A 109 -14.95 -20.96 -26.81
CA PHE A 109 -14.27 -22.23 -26.59
C PHE A 109 -15.23 -23.32 -26.09
N MET A 110 -16.12 -22.99 -25.15
CA MET A 110 -17.15 -23.90 -24.66
C MET A 110 -18.06 -24.38 -25.79
N ASN A 111 -18.50 -23.47 -26.65
CA ASN A 111 -19.35 -23.81 -27.80
C ASN A 111 -18.62 -24.72 -28.79
N GLN A 112 -17.37 -24.41 -29.14
CA GLN A 112 -16.55 -25.27 -30.02
C GLN A 112 -16.31 -26.65 -29.43
N SER A 113 -16.08 -26.73 -28.11
CA SER A 113 -15.89 -28.01 -27.42
C SER A 113 -17.16 -28.87 -27.44
N LEU A 114 -18.32 -28.24 -27.24
CA LEU A 114 -19.62 -28.92 -27.32
C LEU A 114 -19.95 -29.39 -28.75
N GLU A 115 -19.61 -28.58 -29.76
CA GLU A 115 -19.76 -28.93 -31.17
C GLU A 115 -18.86 -30.11 -31.53
N PHE A 116 -17.58 -30.04 -31.16
CA PHE A 116 -16.63 -31.13 -31.36
C PHE A 116 -17.07 -32.44 -30.71
N GLN A 117 -17.57 -32.39 -29.47
CA GLN A 117 -18.09 -33.57 -28.78
C GLN A 117 -19.30 -34.16 -29.52
N ARG A 118 -20.21 -33.30 -30.01
CA ARG A 118 -21.36 -33.74 -30.80
C ARG A 118 -20.95 -34.41 -32.12
N ASP A 119 -19.93 -33.87 -32.78
CA ASP A 119 -19.39 -34.46 -34.01
C ASP A 119 -18.81 -35.86 -33.74
N ILE A 120 -18.05 -36.03 -32.66
CA ILE A 120 -17.55 -37.36 -32.25
C ILE A 120 -18.72 -38.31 -31.96
N ASP A 121 -19.69 -37.88 -31.14
CA ASP A 121 -20.79 -38.73 -30.72
C ASP A 121 -21.71 -39.14 -31.88
N SER A 122 -21.80 -38.30 -32.93
CA SER A 122 -22.60 -38.57 -34.13
C SER A 122 -21.87 -39.38 -35.20
N THR A 123 -20.56 -39.55 -35.12
CA THR A 123 -19.78 -40.27 -36.12
C THR A 123 -19.84 -41.79 -35.84
N ASP A 124 -20.87 -42.44 -36.36
CA ASP A 124 -21.05 -43.91 -36.28
C ASP A 124 -19.86 -44.68 -36.89
N ASP A 125 -19.18 -44.09 -37.89
CA ASP A 125 -18.00 -44.67 -38.51
C ASP A 125 -16.84 -44.83 -37.53
N LEU A 126 -16.58 -43.85 -36.66
CA LEU A 126 -15.53 -43.92 -35.65
C LEU A 126 -15.82 -45.02 -34.62
N ARG A 127 -17.07 -45.13 -34.18
CA ARG A 127 -17.52 -46.19 -33.28
C ARG A 127 -17.37 -47.58 -33.92
N THR A 128 -17.70 -47.68 -35.21
CA THR A 128 -17.59 -48.92 -35.98
C THR A 128 -16.13 -49.30 -36.19
N MET A 129 -15.28 -48.35 -36.59
CA MET A 129 -13.84 -48.54 -36.73
C MET A 129 -13.15 -48.96 -35.43
N LEU A 130 -13.55 -48.36 -34.29
CA LEU A 130 -13.00 -48.76 -32.99
C LEU A 130 -13.37 -50.21 -32.64
N SER A 131 -14.60 -50.62 -32.98
CA SER A 131 -15.07 -51.99 -32.75
C SER A 131 -14.38 -53.00 -33.67
N GLU A 132 -14.18 -52.64 -34.95
CA GLU A 132 -13.44 -53.43 -35.92
C GLU A 132 -11.97 -53.58 -35.54
N LYS A 133 -11.33 -52.50 -35.05
CA LYS A 133 -9.96 -52.55 -34.53
C LYS A 133 -9.83 -53.58 -33.41
N VAL A 134 -10.72 -53.54 -32.42
CA VAL A 134 -10.72 -54.49 -31.29
C VAL A 134 -10.93 -55.92 -31.78
N PHE A 135 -11.80 -56.12 -32.79
CA PHE A 135 -12.02 -57.42 -33.40
C PHE A 135 -10.74 -57.95 -34.08
N LEU A 136 -10.07 -57.14 -34.89
CA LEU A 136 -8.85 -57.50 -35.61
C LEU A 136 -7.69 -57.78 -34.65
N GLU A 137 -7.54 -57.01 -33.56
CA GLU A 137 -6.53 -57.27 -32.53
C GLU A 137 -6.71 -58.67 -31.90
N ASN A 138 -7.96 -59.05 -31.63
CA ASN A 138 -8.27 -60.38 -31.09
C ASN A 138 -8.03 -61.50 -32.11
N GLU A 139 -8.40 -61.30 -33.39
CA GLU A 139 -8.14 -62.26 -34.45
C GLU A 139 -6.63 -62.46 -34.67
N TYR A 140 -5.86 -61.37 -34.70
CA TYR A 140 -4.40 -61.40 -34.77
C TYR A 140 -3.80 -62.20 -33.60
N SER A 141 -4.25 -61.95 -32.37
CA SER A 141 -3.80 -62.71 -31.19
C SER A 141 -4.09 -64.21 -31.32
N GLN A 142 -5.23 -64.59 -31.89
CA GLN A 142 -5.54 -66.00 -32.14
C GLN A 142 -4.66 -66.60 -33.24
N LEU A 143 -4.40 -65.85 -34.30
CA LEU A 143 -3.56 -66.30 -35.40
C LEU A 143 -2.11 -66.47 -34.93
N ASP A 144 -1.59 -65.54 -34.14
CA ASP A 144 -0.26 -65.63 -33.53
C ASP A 144 -0.12 -66.90 -32.67
N LYS A 145 -1.13 -67.20 -31.83
CA LYS A 145 -1.17 -68.46 -31.07
C LYS A 145 -1.13 -69.68 -31.99
N LYS A 146 -1.90 -69.69 -33.08
CA LYS A 146 -1.91 -70.81 -34.05
C LYS A 146 -0.56 -70.95 -34.76
N THR A 147 0.06 -69.85 -35.16
CA THR A 147 1.39 -69.83 -35.77
C THR A 147 2.44 -70.39 -34.82
N ASN A 148 2.41 -69.98 -33.55
CA ASN A 148 3.31 -70.49 -32.53
C ASN A 148 3.10 -72.00 -32.27
N MET A 149 1.85 -72.47 -32.21
CA MET A 149 1.56 -73.91 -32.11
C MET A 149 2.05 -74.70 -33.33
N LEU A 150 1.83 -74.20 -34.54
CA LEU A 150 2.29 -74.83 -35.77
C LEU A 150 3.82 -74.89 -35.82
N LYS A 151 4.50 -73.80 -35.47
CA LYS A 151 5.96 -73.75 -35.38
C LYS A 151 6.49 -74.81 -34.42
N THR A 152 5.90 -74.93 -33.23
CA THR A 152 6.26 -75.97 -32.25
C THR A 152 6.02 -77.38 -32.81
N SER A 153 4.89 -77.61 -33.48
CA SER A 153 4.57 -78.91 -34.08
C SER A 153 5.51 -79.27 -35.24
N MET A 154 5.83 -78.32 -36.12
CA MET A 154 6.80 -78.52 -37.20
C MET A 154 8.20 -78.76 -36.67
N GLN A 155 8.60 -78.03 -35.62
CA GLN A 155 9.88 -78.27 -34.95
C GLN A 155 9.93 -79.67 -34.36
N ALA A 156 8.87 -80.14 -33.70
CA ALA A 156 8.78 -81.50 -33.19
C ALA A 156 8.85 -82.55 -34.31
N PHE A 157 8.13 -82.35 -35.42
CA PHE A 157 8.17 -83.26 -36.57
C PHE A 157 9.54 -83.32 -37.26
N VAL A 158 10.20 -82.18 -37.45
CA VAL A 158 11.56 -82.14 -37.99
C VAL A 158 12.53 -82.83 -37.04
N GLN A 159 12.37 -82.63 -35.74
CA GLN A 159 13.17 -83.31 -34.72
C GLN A 159 12.96 -84.84 -34.76
N GLU A 160 11.71 -85.30 -34.90
CA GLU A 160 11.35 -86.71 -35.07
C GLU A 160 12.03 -87.32 -36.30
N ILE A 161 11.94 -86.67 -37.47
CA ILE A 161 12.63 -87.14 -38.69
C ILE A 161 14.15 -87.19 -38.48
N LEU A 162 14.74 -86.17 -37.85
CA LEU A 162 16.17 -86.13 -37.58
C LEU A 162 16.58 -87.25 -36.63
N GLU A 163 15.78 -87.54 -35.61
CA GLU A 163 16.03 -88.61 -34.63
C GLU A 163 15.87 -90.00 -35.24
N ASP A 164 14.86 -90.21 -36.08
CA ASP A 164 14.68 -91.43 -36.89
C ASP A 164 15.84 -91.65 -37.86
N LEU A 165 16.28 -90.60 -38.57
CA LEU A 165 17.48 -90.65 -39.42
C LEU A 165 18.72 -91.00 -38.62
N HIS A 166 18.87 -90.44 -37.41
CA HIS A 166 19.99 -90.73 -36.52
C HIS A 166 19.97 -92.17 -36.01
N ASN A 167 18.78 -92.72 -35.74
CA ASN A 167 18.56 -94.12 -35.37
C ASN A 167 18.83 -95.06 -36.55
N CYS A 168 18.41 -94.72 -37.76
CA CYS A 168 18.70 -95.47 -38.98
C CYS A 168 20.18 -95.41 -39.39
N ASN A 169 20.89 -94.32 -39.08
CA ASN A 169 22.32 -94.15 -39.35
C ASN A 169 23.24 -94.70 -38.24
N SER A 170 22.71 -95.38 -37.23
CA SER A 170 23.50 -96.08 -36.19
C SER A 170 24.40 -97.22 -36.74
N GLY A 171 24.39 -97.47 -38.05
CA GLY A 171 25.35 -98.33 -38.76
C GLY A 171 26.55 -97.64 -39.42
N TYR A 172 26.57 -96.32 -39.63
CA TYR A 172 27.71 -95.62 -40.27
C TYR A 172 27.88 -94.18 -39.75
N SER A 173 28.97 -93.93 -39.04
CA SER A 173 29.37 -92.61 -38.53
C SER A 173 29.79 -91.63 -39.63
N SER A 174 29.26 -90.40 -39.63
CA SER A 174 29.97 -89.21 -40.12
C SER A 174 29.33 -87.89 -39.60
N PRO A 175 30.07 -87.02 -38.87
CA PRO A 175 29.52 -85.87 -38.13
C PRO A 175 29.57 -84.52 -38.87
N PHE A 176 29.38 -84.46 -40.20
CA PHE A 176 29.59 -83.22 -40.97
C PHE A 176 28.33 -82.44 -41.39
N ILE A 177 27.11 -82.99 -41.26
CA ILE A 177 25.90 -82.33 -41.81
C ILE A 177 25.08 -81.56 -40.74
N LEU A 178 25.24 -81.88 -39.45
CA LEU A 178 24.35 -81.37 -38.39
C LEU A 178 24.56 -79.89 -37.98
N ASN A 179 25.71 -79.29 -38.30
CA ASN A 179 26.08 -77.98 -37.74
C ASN A 179 25.49 -76.76 -38.51
N SER A 180 24.88 -76.97 -39.67
CA SER A 180 24.44 -75.86 -40.54
C SER A 180 23.01 -75.36 -40.30
N ILE A 181 22.20 -76.09 -39.53
CA ILE A 181 20.76 -75.81 -39.41
C ILE A 181 20.40 -75.02 -38.13
N LEU A 182 21.28 -75.01 -37.11
CA LEU A 182 20.97 -74.44 -35.78
C LEU A 182 21.09 -72.90 -35.68
N HIS A 183 21.68 -72.23 -36.68
CA HIS A 183 22.16 -70.84 -36.53
C HIS A 183 21.16 -69.71 -36.85
N VAL A 184 19.90 -70.02 -37.21
CA VAL A 184 18.98 -69.02 -37.82
C VAL A 184 18.00 -68.37 -36.82
N VAL A 185 17.99 -68.72 -35.53
CA VAL A 185 16.82 -68.43 -34.65
C VAL A 185 16.90 -67.20 -33.73
N ASP A 186 18.07 -66.66 -33.35
CA ASP A 186 18.14 -65.65 -32.28
C ASP A 186 18.88 -64.36 -32.65
N ALA A 187 18.17 -63.21 -32.74
CA ALA A 187 18.68 -61.86 -32.39
C ALA A 187 17.62 -60.73 -32.57
N GLY A 188 16.82 -60.45 -31.53
CA GLY A 188 16.40 -59.09 -31.10
C GLY A 188 17.26 -58.70 -29.88
N GLU A 189 17.38 -57.48 -29.32
CA GLU A 189 16.59 -56.25 -29.22
C GLU A 189 17.46 -55.26 -28.36
N ASN A 190 17.32 -53.92 -28.43
CA ASN A 190 18.09 -52.97 -27.57
C ASN A 190 17.21 -51.82 -27.00
N ASN A 191 17.37 -51.55 -25.69
CA ASN A 191 16.68 -50.54 -24.85
C ASN A 191 17.40 -49.16 -24.79
N PHE A 192 16.67 -48.09 -24.42
CA PHE A 192 17.16 -46.72 -24.18
C PHE A 192 16.73 -46.20 -22.78
N ASP A 193 17.64 -45.51 -22.07
CA ASP A 193 17.46 -45.01 -20.69
C ASP A 193 17.30 -43.47 -20.63
N GLU A 194 16.53 -42.99 -19.65
CA GLU A 194 16.00 -41.63 -19.45
C GLU A 194 16.78 -40.83 -18.37
N LYS A 195 16.98 -39.52 -18.54
CA LYS A 195 17.42 -38.59 -17.47
C LYS A 195 16.72 -37.22 -17.54
N THR A 196 16.27 -36.75 -16.37
CA THR A 196 15.57 -35.49 -16.07
C THR A 196 16.49 -34.30 -15.68
N PRO A 197 16.02 -33.03 -15.68
CA PRO A 197 16.88 -31.83 -15.67
C PRO A 197 16.86 -30.98 -14.37
N GLU A 198 18.00 -30.39 -14.03
CA GLU A 198 18.29 -29.64 -12.78
C GLU A 198 18.30 -28.10 -12.95
N VAL A 199 17.80 -27.57 -14.09
CA VAL A 199 18.16 -26.22 -14.59
C VAL A 199 17.23 -25.08 -14.12
N ALA A 200 16.04 -25.38 -13.58
CA ALA A 200 15.00 -24.37 -13.37
C ALA A 200 15.27 -23.37 -12.20
N THR A 201 16.04 -23.76 -11.19
CA THR A 201 16.10 -23.02 -9.91
C THR A 201 17.02 -21.78 -9.93
N ASN A 202 17.99 -21.72 -10.85
CA ASN A 202 19.00 -20.66 -10.87
C ASN A 202 18.53 -19.32 -11.48
N PHE A 203 17.50 -19.33 -12.33
CA PHE A 203 17.05 -18.12 -13.03
C PHE A 203 16.22 -17.16 -12.17
N GLN A 204 15.49 -17.68 -11.18
CA GLN A 204 14.59 -16.89 -10.35
C GLN A 204 15.34 -15.92 -9.41
N TYR A 205 16.51 -16.34 -8.91
CA TYR A 205 17.28 -15.58 -7.92
C TYR A 205 18.00 -14.37 -8.53
N LEU A 206 18.52 -14.52 -9.75
CA LEU A 206 19.18 -13.44 -10.51
C LEU A 206 18.19 -12.34 -10.92
N TYR A 207 16.93 -12.70 -11.21
CA TYR A 207 15.89 -11.74 -11.61
C TYR A 207 15.47 -10.83 -10.44
N LEU A 208 15.32 -11.39 -9.23
CA LEU A 208 14.89 -10.65 -8.05
C LEU A 208 15.98 -9.69 -7.53
N ALA A 209 17.25 -10.12 -7.55
CA ALA A 209 18.38 -9.28 -7.16
C ALA A 209 18.50 -8.02 -8.04
N ASN A 210 18.27 -8.16 -9.35
CA ASN A 210 18.33 -7.05 -10.31
C ASN A 210 17.25 -5.98 -10.05
N HIS A 211 16.05 -6.38 -9.63
CA HIS A 211 14.96 -5.44 -9.33
C HIS A 211 15.18 -4.66 -8.03
N ILE A 212 15.76 -5.30 -7.01
CA ILE A 212 16.11 -4.63 -5.75
C ILE A 212 17.16 -3.55 -5.98
N GLU A 213 18.15 -3.83 -6.82
CA GLU A 213 19.22 -2.86 -7.14
C GLU A 213 18.68 -1.66 -7.93
N LYS A 214 17.81 -1.88 -8.91
CA LYS A 214 17.11 -0.81 -9.64
C LYS A 214 16.27 0.07 -8.72
N PHE A 215 15.58 -0.53 -7.74
CA PHE A 215 14.78 0.22 -6.78
C PHE A 215 15.64 1.14 -5.90
N LYS A 216 16.78 0.65 -5.40
CA LYS A 216 17.71 1.45 -4.60
C LYS A 216 18.28 2.64 -5.38
N ILE A 217 18.59 2.44 -6.66
CA ILE A 217 19.06 3.52 -7.54
C ILE A 217 17.97 4.57 -7.72
N TYR A 218 16.72 4.14 -7.97
CA TYR A 218 15.59 5.05 -8.14
C TYR A 218 15.31 5.88 -6.87
N GLU A 219 15.35 5.26 -5.69
CA GLU A 219 15.15 5.94 -4.42
C GLU A 219 16.22 7.02 -4.17
N ALA A 220 17.49 6.68 -4.42
CA ALA A 220 18.60 7.62 -4.29
C ALA A 220 18.51 8.80 -5.28
N ASP A 221 18.10 8.54 -6.52
CA ASP A 221 17.92 9.56 -7.54
C ASP A 221 16.72 10.47 -7.24
N TYR A 222 15.62 9.91 -6.75
CA TYR A 222 14.43 10.66 -6.33
C TYR A 222 14.75 11.59 -5.16
N ALA A 223 15.44 11.10 -4.14
CA ALA A 223 15.91 11.90 -3.01
C ALA A 223 16.83 13.03 -3.47
N ARG A 224 17.79 12.75 -4.37
CA ARG A 224 18.70 13.77 -4.93
C ARG A 224 17.94 14.84 -5.72
N ARG A 225 16.91 14.46 -6.47
CA ARG A 225 16.08 15.39 -7.26
C ARG A 225 15.25 16.31 -6.36
N LEU A 226 14.68 15.78 -5.28
CA LEU A 226 13.99 16.59 -4.26
C LEU A 226 14.95 17.56 -3.58
N MET A 227 16.13 17.08 -3.19
CA MET A 227 17.16 17.92 -2.58
C MET A 227 17.61 19.03 -3.54
N ALA A 228 17.85 18.73 -4.82
CA ALA A 228 18.21 19.76 -5.79
C ALA A 228 17.06 20.75 -6.06
N LYS A 229 15.82 20.28 -6.17
CA LYS A 229 14.66 21.13 -6.48
C LYS A 229 14.33 22.13 -5.38
N TYR A 230 14.47 21.70 -4.12
CA TYR A 230 14.05 22.51 -2.97
C TYR A 230 15.23 23.08 -2.16
N PHE A 231 16.46 22.62 -2.39
CA PHE A 231 17.66 23.01 -1.61
C PHE A 231 18.87 23.38 -2.47
N SER A 232 18.76 23.45 -3.81
CA SER A 232 19.82 24.06 -4.62
C SER A 232 19.87 25.56 -4.36
N LYS A 233 20.88 25.97 -3.57
CA LYS A 233 21.10 27.32 -3.06
C LYS A 233 21.13 28.38 -4.17
N LYS A 234 20.01 29.10 -4.35
CA LYS A 234 19.99 30.56 -4.60
C LYS A 234 18.71 31.17 -4.00
N ASN A 235 18.83 31.75 -2.82
CA ASN A 235 17.98 32.87 -2.39
C ASN A 235 18.54 34.17 -3.01
N LEU A 236 17.68 35.15 -3.31
CA LEU A 236 18.09 36.44 -3.93
C LEU A 236 19.15 37.24 -3.12
N TYR A 237 19.54 36.81 -1.91
CA TYR A 237 20.43 37.54 -1.00
C TYR A 237 21.52 36.70 -0.27
N GLY A 238 21.81 35.46 -0.69
CA GLY A 238 23.08 34.80 -0.33
C GLY A 238 23.38 34.52 1.16
N GLY A 239 22.37 34.25 2.00
CA GLY A 239 22.56 33.86 3.41
C GLY A 239 22.24 32.38 3.70
N SER A 240 23.01 31.71 4.56
CA SER A 240 22.88 30.29 4.92
C SER A 240 21.68 30.02 5.85
N SER A 241 20.69 29.31 5.33
CA SER A 241 19.44 28.89 5.98
C SER A 241 19.57 27.63 6.85
N ASP A 242 20.78 27.26 7.27
CA ASP A 242 21.08 25.90 7.71
C ASP A 242 20.58 25.58 9.14
N PHE A 243 20.30 26.58 9.99
CA PHE A 243 19.95 26.35 11.41
C PHE A 243 18.45 26.16 11.69
N LEU A 244 17.57 26.93 11.03
CA LEU A 244 16.12 26.84 11.26
C LEU A 244 15.47 25.67 10.50
N PHE A 245 16.11 25.20 9.42
CA PHE A 245 15.54 24.22 8.51
C PHE A 245 15.70 22.77 8.99
N SER A 246 16.79 22.46 9.71
CA SER A 246 16.99 21.13 10.31
C SER A 246 15.91 20.78 11.35
N LYS A 247 15.42 21.78 12.09
CA LYS A 247 14.36 21.62 13.09
C LYS A 247 12.99 21.36 12.44
N LEU A 248 12.73 22.01 11.30
CA LEU A 248 11.51 21.82 10.48
C LEU A 248 11.46 20.44 9.81
N ILE A 249 12.59 19.94 9.30
CA ILE A 249 12.70 18.60 8.72
C ILE A 249 12.45 17.51 9.77
N LYS A 250 12.98 17.68 10.99
CA LYS A 250 12.77 16.70 12.06
C LYS A 250 11.30 16.59 12.46
N VAL A 251 10.59 17.72 12.50
CA VAL A 251 9.15 17.78 12.78
C VAL A 251 8.33 17.18 11.63
N TRP A 252 8.68 17.48 10.38
CA TRP A 252 8.00 16.96 9.20
C TRP A 252 8.21 15.45 9.02
N LEU A 253 9.43 14.95 9.20
CA LEU A 253 9.75 13.52 9.12
C LEU A 253 9.06 12.71 10.23
N CYS A 254 8.86 13.30 11.42
CA CYS A 254 8.06 12.70 12.50
C CYS A 254 6.56 12.61 12.15
N PHE A 255 6.02 13.55 11.38
CA PHE A 255 4.63 13.50 10.90
C PHE A 255 4.43 12.52 9.75
N CYS A 256 5.43 12.36 8.88
CA CYS A 256 5.40 11.40 7.77
C CYS A 256 5.75 9.96 8.19
N GLY A 257 6.27 9.75 9.40
CA GLY A 257 6.66 8.45 9.95
C GLY A 257 5.53 7.61 10.56
N TRP A 258 4.28 8.03 10.44
CA TRP A 258 3.13 7.17 10.74
C TRP A 258 2.85 6.25 9.54
N PRO A 259 2.66 4.93 9.75
CA PRO A 259 2.66 3.97 8.64
C PRO A 259 1.31 4.00 7.92
N CYS A 260 1.17 4.87 6.94
CA CYS A 260 0.09 4.78 5.94
C CYS A 260 0.30 3.64 4.92
N THR A 261 1.25 2.72 5.18
CA THR A 261 1.47 1.49 4.43
C THR A 261 1.64 0.27 5.35
N ARG A 262 0.75 0.08 6.34
CA ARG A 262 0.60 -1.25 6.95
C ARG A 262 -0.04 -2.17 5.90
N SER A 263 0.80 -3.03 5.35
CA SER A 263 0.50 -4.01 4.30
C SER A 263 -0.82 -4.75 4.54
N TYR A 264 -1.68 -4.76 3.53
CA TYR A 264 -2.97 -5.47 3.45
C TYR A 264 -2.79 -6.98 3.23
N ALA A 265 -1.89 -7.63 3.99
CA ALA A 265 -1.48 -9.01 3.72
C ALA A 265 -1.49 -9.94 4.96
N ASP A 266 -2.20 -9.59 6.02
CA ASP A 266 -2.34 -10.50 7.16
C ASP A 266 -3.78 -10.50 7.71
N THR A 267 -4.59 -11.45 7.26
CA THR A 267 -6.02 -11.57 7.61
C THR A 267 -6.30 -12.47 8.82
N VAL A 268 -5.28 -12.97 9.54
CA VAL A 268 -5.51 -14.01 10.57
C VAL A 268 -5.24 -13.53 12.00
N GLN A 269 -4.51 -12.44 12.23
CA GLN A 269 -4.15 -12.01 13.60
C GLN A 269 -5.06 -10.91 14.21
N ALA A 270 -6.24 -10.62 13.64
CA ALA A 270 -7.07 -9.49 14.10
C ALA A 270 -8.18 -9.84 15.11
N PHE A 271 -8.38 -11.12 15.43
CA PHE A 271 -9.53 -11.55 16.26
C PHE A 271 -9.18 -12.14 17.62
N GLU A 272 -7.91 -12.25 18.00
CA GLU A 272 -7.52 -12.95 19.23
C GLU A 272 -7.27 -12.04 20.45
N ASP A 273 -7.11 -10.74 20.27
CA ASP A 273 -6.74 -9.81 21.37
C ASP A 273 -7.91 -9.15 22.10
N GLN A 274 -9.16 -9.64 21.96
CA GLN A 274 -10.31 -9.08 22.70
C GLN A 274 -10.91 -9.97 23.80
N ASN A 275 -10.31 -11.13 24.10
CA ASN A 275 -10.80 -12.03 25.14
C ASN A 275 -9.79 -12.25 26.27
N SER A 276 -9.41 -11.19 26.97
CA SER A 276 -9.00 -11.33 28.38
C SER A 276 -9.15 -9.99 29.09
N SER A 277 -10.19 -9.84 29.90
CA SER A 277 -10.11 -9.22 31.23
C SER A 277 -11.50 -9.26 31.88
N GLU A 278 -11.62 -10.27 32.72
CA GLU A 278 -12.69 -10.50 33.68
C GLU A 278 -12.71 -9.40 34.77
N SER A 279 -13.90 -9.26 35.35
CA SER A 279 -14.43 -8.19 36.21
C SER A 279 -13.66 -7.81 37.48
N VAL A 280 -13.82 -6.55 37.91
CA VAL A 280 -14.07 -6.21 39.33
C VAL A 280 -15.16 -5.13 39.43
N THR A 281 -16.29 -5.50 40.05
CA THR A 281 -17.37 -4.62 40.51
C THR A 281 -17.08 -4.13 41.94
N VAL A 282 -17.18 -2.83 42.21
CA VAL A 282 -17.41 -2.27 43.55
C VAL A 282 -18.38 -1.09 43.47
N ASN A 283 -19.36 -1.10 44.38
CA ASN A 283 -20.58 -0.31 44.43
C ASN A 283 -20.44 1.15 44.90
N GLU A 284 -21.32 1.99 44.33
CA GLU A 284 -22.14 3.09 44.89
C GLU A 284 -21.57 4.13 45.90
N THR A 285 -21.69 5.42 45.54
CA THR A 285 -22.45 6.46 46.28
C THR A 285 -22.69 7.68 45.35
N PRO A 286 -23.91 8.27 45.29
CA PRO A 286 -24.25 9.37 44.37
C PRO A 286 -24.15 10.76 45.04
N SER A 287 -23.71 11.78 44.30
CA SER A 287 -24.00 13.18 44.66
C SER A 287 -24.16 14.09 43.43
N ASN A 288 -25.38 14.62 43.32
CA ASN A 288 -25.89 15.78 42.59
C ASN A 288 -24.85 16.82 42.12
N ILE A 289 -24.92 17.22 40.84
CA ILE A 289 -25.10 18.62 40.39
C ILE A 289 -25.89 18.62 39.07
N SER A 290 -27.07 19.25 39.05
CA SER A 290 -27.89 19.49 37.86
C SER A 290 -27.40 20.71 37.07
N ASN A 291 -27.22 20.59 35.75
CA ASN A 291 -27.04 21.73 34.86
C ASN A 291 -28.39 22.17 34.27
N GLY A 292 -28.79 23.42 34.58
CA GLY A 292 -30.05 24.02 34.18
C GLY A 292 -30.13 24.35 32.68
N LYS A 293 -31.32 24.17 32.12
CA LYS A 293 -31.74 24.78 30.85
C LYS A 293 -32.69 25.94 31.15
N HIS A 294 -32.33 27.13 30.70
CA HIS A 294 -33.15 28.33 30.76
C HIS A 294 -34.13 28.34 29.56
N LEU A 295 -35.43 28.43 29.82
CA LEU A 295 -36.48 28.74 28.83
C LEU A 295 -36.89 30.22 28.93
N PRO A 296 -37.37 30.84 27.84
CA PRO A 296 -37.60 32.28 27.77
C PRO A 296 -38.96 32.67 28.39
N LYS A 297 -38.95 33.73 29.21
CA LYS A 297 -40.16 34.37 29.73
C LYS A 297 -40.94 35.05 28.60
N LYS A 298 -42.22 34.68 28.44
CA LYS A 298 -43.28 35.58 27.99
C LYS A 298 -44.04 36.01 29.24
N ASN A 299 -44.06 37.30 29.53
CA ASN A 299 -44.96 37.88 30.51
C ASN A 299 -45.99 38.73 29.76
N GLY A 300 -47.27 38.41 29.97
CA GLY A 300 -48.27 39.44 30.25
C GLY A 300 -48.22 39.81 31.73
#